data_AF-A0A6B3NGJ3-F1
#
_entry.id   AF-A0A6B3NGJ3-F1
#
_cell.length_a   1.000
_cell.length_b   1.000
_cell.length_c   1.000
_cell.angle_alpha   90.00
_cell.angle_beta   90.00
_cell.angle_gamma   90.00
#
_symmetry.space_group_name_H-M   'P 1'
#
loop_
_entity.id
_entity.type
_entity.pdbx_description
1 polymer ?
#
loop_
_entity_poly.entity_id
_entity_poly.type
_entity_poly.pdbx_seq_one_letter_code
_entity_poly.pdbx_strand_id
1 'polypeptide(L)'
;MSDLYIFVTTDRPDQYLNSIVHCIEKGTRKIVFIQVEDRQTEQVKLNLLRANVYNLLQNLSTGVYKYYTDPFKHKVVHLDAEYKTENLTKLKAKYSFCLTDGIDWTVERVPYLNLRRYISALGKRKGSIVDVTSVSKVYIGDILACCLLENIAQVYTFELLVKPDFDKPWKILIHELAEGKVYKYTNLVETPIFKESKNSILIRSIPLLVSIIGTVLFIAVTLTATFILGFNSVFIQVVSTIGTVLGIISFFLVYFPVRSK
;
A
#
# COMPACT_ATOMS: atom_id res chain seq x y z
N MET A 1 3.01 -12.30 -14.41
CA MET A 1 1.56 -12.15 -14.23
C MET A 1 1.36 -11.58 -12.84
N SER A 2 0.67 -10.46 -12.71
CA SER A 2 0.43 -9.80 -11.43
C SER A 2 -0.96 -10.13 -10.89
N ASP A 3 -1.06 -10.18 -9.57
CA ASP A 3 -2.29 -10.34 -8.82
C ASP A 3 -2.61 -9.00 -8.14
N LEU A 4 -3.85 -8.52 -8.30
CA LEU A 4 -4.31 -7.28 -7.68
C LEU A 4 -5.10 -7.58 -6.39
N TYR A 5 -4.60 -7.07 -5.28
CA TYR A 5 -5.17 -7.19 -3.94
C TYR A 5 -5.71 -5.82 -3.54
N ILE A 6 -7.03 -5.63 -3.63
CA ILE A 6 -7.71 -4.36 -3.38
C ILE A 6 -8.25 -4.36 -1.96
N PHE A 7 -7.70 -3.51 -1.11
CA PHE A 7 -8.27 -3.30 0.22
C PHE A 7 -9.53 -2.43 0.12
N VAL A 8 -10.61 -2.87 0.75
CA VAL A 8 -11.93 -2.23 0.64
C VAL A 8 -12.48 -1.79 1.99
N THR A 9 -13.03 -0.58 2.01
CA THR A 9 -13.79 -0.06 3.18
C THR A 9 -15.13 0.55 2.80
N THR A 10 -15.60 0.38 1.56
CA THR A 10 -16.88 0.92 1.09
C THR A 10 -17.54 -0.03 0.10
N ASP A 11 -18.87 -0.01 0.05
CA ASP A 11 -19.68 -0.80 -0.89
C ASP A 11 -19.86 -0.11 -2.27
N ARG A 12 -19.18 1.02 -2.51
CA ARG A 12 -19.28 1.81 -3.76
C ARG A 12 -18.40 1.21 -4.87
N PRO A 13 -18.99 0.59 -5.92
CA PRO A 13 -18.21 -0.16 -6.92
C PRO A 13 -17.35 0.72 -7.84
N ASP A 14 -17.79 1.95 -8.10
CA ASP A 14 -17.14 2.90 -9.00
C ASP A 14 -15.74 3.31 -8.52
N GLN A 15 -15.51 3.31 -7.21
CA GLN A 15 -14.21 3.67 -6.64
C GLN A 15 -13.09 2.68 -6.98
N TYR A 16 -13.44 1.43 -7.30
CA TYR A 16 -12.49 0.36 -7.60
C TYR A 16 -12.21 0.19 -9.09
N LEU A 17 -13.14 0.64 -9.94
CA LEU A 17 -13.09 0.41 -11.39
C LEU A 17 -11.78 0.88 -12.02
N ASN A 18 -11.33 2.07 -11.63
CA ASN A 18 -10.17 2.69 -12.25
C ASN A 18 -8.89 1.88 -12.01
N SER A 19 -8.62 1.50 -10.76
CA SER A 19 -7.48 0.63 -10.41
C SER A 19 -7.57 -0.72 -11.10
N ILE A 20 -8.76 -1.34 -11.13
CA ILE A 20 -9.01 -2.63 -11.76
C ILE A 20 -8.68 -2.59 -13.25
N VAL A 21 -9.29 -1.65 -13.98
CA VAL A 21 -9.11 -1.55 -15.43
C VAL A 21 -7.66 -1.22 -15.76
N HIS A 22 -7.04 -0.29 -15.02
CA HIS A 22 -5.62 0.03 -15.17
C HIS A 22 -4.74 -1.22 -15.01
N CYS A 23 -4.98 -2.01 -13.97
CA CYS A 23 -4.17 -3.21 -13.70
C CYS A 23 -4.42 -4.33 -14.72
N ILE A 24 -5.66 -4.51 -15.20
CA ILE A 24 -5.99 -5.48 -16.26
C ILE A 24 -5.27 -5.11 -17.56
N GLU A 25 -5.25 -3.82 -17.94
CA GLU A 25 -4.52 -3.33 -19.13
C GLU A 25 -3.01 -3.60 -19.02
N LYS A 26 -2.46 -3.64 -17.81
CA LYS A 26 -1.05 -4.00 -17.53
C LYS A 26 -0.83 -5.52 -17.39
N GLY A 27 -1.84 -6.35 -17.59
CA GLY A 27 -1.73 -7.81 -17.61
C GLY A 27 -2.10 -8.54 -16.31
N THR A 28 -2.79 -7.86 -15.39
CA THR A 28 -3.35 -8.50 -14.19
C THR A 28 -4.51 -9.41 -14.58
N ARG A 29 -4.54 -10.62 -14.00
CA ARG A 29 -5.57 -11.64 -14.27
C ARG A 29 -6.22 -12.20 -13.02
N LYS A 30 -5.82 -11.75 -11.84
CA LYS A 30 -6.47 -12.09 -10.58
C LYS A 30 -6.76 -10.83 -9.79
N ILE A 31 -7.99 -10.71 -9.32
CA ILE A 31 -8.47 -9.60 -8.50
C ILE A 31 -9.03 -10.17 -7.22
N VAL A 32 -8.53 -9.68 -6.09
CA VAL A 32 -8.94 -10.09 -4.76
C VAL A 32 -9.42 -8.86 -4.00
N PHE A 33 -10.68 -8.81 -3.63
CA PHE A 33 -11.20 -7.78 -2.72
C PHE A 33 -10.97 -8.22 -1.28
N ILE A 34 -10.26 -7.40 -0.49
CA ILE A 34 -9.88 -7.70 0.88
C ILE A 34 -10.53 -6.71 1.82
N GLN A 35 -11.33 -7.20 2.75
CA GLN A 35 -11.82 -6.37 3.85
C GLN A 35 -11.05 -6.67 5.12
N VAL A 36 -10.56 -5.61 5.77
CA VAL A 36 -10.04 -5.71 7.13
C VAL A 36 -11.22 -5.66 8.09
N GLU A 37 -11.41 -6.72 8.87
CA GLU A 37 -12.48 -6.82 9.86
C GLU A 37 -12.01 -6.25 11.20
N ASP A 38 -12.74 -5.24 11.66
CA ASP A 38 -12.55 -4.61 12.94
C ASP A 38 -13.92 -4.20 13.51
N ARG A 39 -13.98 -3.94 14.81
CA ARG A 39 -15.20 -3.49 15.50
C ARG A 39 -15.57 -2.06 15.13
N GLN A 40 -14.63 -1.29 14.60
CA GLN A 40 -14.81 0.14 14.34
C GLN A 40 -15.36 0.46 12.93
N THR A 41 -15.45 -0.53 12.04
CA THR A 41 -15.81 -0.29 10.65
C THR A 41 -17.03 -1.07 10.20
N GLU A 42 -17.84 -0.41 9.38
CA GLU A 42 -19.03 -1.03 8.79
C GLU A 42 -18.62 -2.17 7.86
N GLN A 43 -19.38 -3.25 7.92
CA GLN A 43 -19.07 -4.45 7.19
C GLN A 43 -19.53 -4.34 5.74
N VAL A 44 -18.57 -4.25 4.83
CA VAL A 44 -18.76 -4.26 3.37
C VAL A 44 -19.35 -5.61 2.96
N LYS A 45 -20.39 -5.61 2.14
CA LYS A 45 -20.98 -6.83 1.59
C LYS A 45 -20.14 -7.32 0.41
N LEU A 46 -18.94 -7.86 0.67
CA LEU A 46 -17.93 -8.16 -0.36
C LEU A 46 -18.42 -8.91 -1.59
N ASN A 47 -19.25 -9.94 -1.41
CA ASN A 47 -19.81 -10.69 -2.55
C ASN A 47 -20.73 -9.83 -3.42
N LEU A 48 -21.52 -8.96 -2.79
CA LEU A 48 -22.37 -7.99 -3.48
C LEU A 48 -21.53 -6.89 -4.14
N LEU A 49 -20.49 -6.38 -3.46
CA LEU A 49 -19.55 -5.41 -4.03
C LEU A 49 -18.89 -5.99 -5.29
N ARG A 50 -18.32 -7.20 -5.20
CA ARG A 50 -17.71 -7.91 -6.34
C ARG A 50 -18.70 -8.03 -7.51
N ALA A 51 -19.91 -8.48 -7.22
CA ALA A 51 -20.96 -8.60 -8.25
C ALA A 51 -21.32 -7.23 -8.86
N ASN A 52 -21.43 -6.18 -8.04
CA ASN A 52 -21.75 -4.83 -8.50
C ASN A 52 -20.64 -4.23 -9.36
N VAL A 53 -19.36 -4.45 -9.01
CA VAL A 53 -18.21 -4.02 -9.83
C VAL A 53 -18.23 -4.73 -11.18
N TYR A 54 -18.41 -6.06 -11.17
CA TYR A 54 -18.49 -6.84 -12.41
C TYR A 54 -19.67 -6.40 -13.29
N ASN A 55 -20.86 -6.24 -12.70
CA ASN A 55 -22.04 -5.78 -13.42
C ASN A 55 -21.88 -4.33 -13.92
N LEU A 56 -21.13 -3.48 -13.21
CA LEU A 56 -20.83 -2.13 -13.68
C LEU A 56 -19.88 -2.15 -14.89
N LEU A 57 -18.87 -3.03 -14.90
CA LEU A 57 -18.04 -3.26 -16.09
C LEU A 57 -18.89 -3.74 -17.28
N GLN A 58 -19.83 -4.66 -17.05
CA GLN A 58 -20.76 -5.15 -18.07
C GLN A 58 -21.71 -4.05 -18.59
N ASN A 59 -22.25 -3.21 -17.71
CA ASN A 59 -23.09 -2.09 -18.15
C ASN A 59 -22.26 -1.11 -18.99
N LEU A 60 -21.05 -0.77 -18.55
CA LEU A 60 -20.17 0.13 -19.28
C LEU A 60 -19.77 -0.43 -20.65
N SER A 61 -19.54 -1.74 -20.76
CA SER A 61 -19.25 -2.39 -22.04
C SER A 61 -20.42 -2.33 -23.03
N THR A 62 -21.65 -2.11 -22.54
CA THR A 62 -22.85 -1.87 -23.36
C THR A 62 -23.19 -0.39 -23.53
N GLY A 63 -22.42 0.52 -22.92
CA GLY A 63 -22.62 1.98 -23.01
C GLY A 63 -23.61 2.53 -21.98
N VAL A 64 -23.69 1.90 -20.81
CA VAL A 64 -24.63 2.26 -19.74
C VAL A 64 -23.86 2.43 -18.43
N TYR A 65 -24.14 3.50 -17.70
CA TYR A 65 -23.69 3.68 -16.33
C TYR A 65 -24.87 3.44 -15.37
N LYS A 66 -24.69 2.54 -14.39
CA LYS A 66 -25.72 2.21 -13.39
C LYS A 66 -25.22 2.53 -11.99
N TYR A 67 -26.05 3.20 -11.20
CA TYR A 67 -25.78 3.46 -9.80
C TYR A 67 -26.16 2.24 -8.95
N TYR A 68 -25.25 1.82 -8.07
CA TYR A 68 -25.41 0.63 -7.23
C TYR A 68 -25.57 0.93 -5.74
N THR A 69 -25.35 2.18 -5.34
CA THR A 69 -25.43 2.63 -3.95
C THR A 69 -26.46 3.73 -3.78
N ASP A 70 -27.08 3.78 -2.60
CA ASP A 70 -28.08 4.77 -2.25
C ASP A 70 -27.47 6.19 -2.23
N PRO A 71 -28.26 7.25 -2.53
CA PRO A 71 -29.72 7.24 -2.76
C PRO A 71 -30.13 6.92 -4.20
N PHE A 72 -29.20 6.85 -5.15
CA PHE A 72 -29.51 6.69 -6.58
C PHE A 72 -29.50 5.23 -7.03
N LYS A 73 -29.56 4.29 -6.10
CA LYS A 73 -29.56 2.86 -6.40
C LYS A 73 -30.62 2.55 -7.46
N HIS A 74 -30.22 1.89 -8.54
CA HIS A 74 -31.02 1.60 -9.73
C HIS A 74 -31.18 2.73 -10.77
N LYS A 75 -30.70 3.95 -10.53
CA LYS A 75 -30.61 4.97 -11.57
C LYS A 75 -29.69 4.47 -12.69
N VAL A 76 -30.14 4.62 -13.93
CA VAL A 76 -29.41 4.23 -15.13
C VAL A 76 -29.20 5.47 -15.99
N VAL A 77 -28.00 5.63 -16.52
CA VAL A 77 -27.64 6.70 -17.46
C VAL A 77 -27.15 6.03 -18.73
N HIS A 78 -27.85 6.28 -19.83
CA HIS A 78 -27.43 5.84 -21.15
C HIS A 78 -26.37 6.82 -21.66
N LEU A 79 -25.19 6.28 -22.00
CA LEU A 79 -24.02 7.09 -22.34
C LEU A 79 -24.02 7.53 -23.81
N ASP A 80 -24.94 7.00 -24.63
CA ASP A 80 -25.17 7.48 -26.00
C ASP A 80 -25.68 8.92 -26.06
N ALA A 81 -26.40 9.39 -25.03
CA ALA A 81 -26.81 10.79 -24.91
C ALA A 81 -25.66 11.74 -24.49
N GLU A 82 -24.60 11.21 -23.87
CA GLU A 82 -23.47 11.99 -23.36
C GLU A 82 -22.24 11.95 -24.28
N TYR A 83 -22.11 10.91 -25.12
CA TYR A 83 -20.94 10.64 -25.94
C TYR A 83 -21.25 10.53 -27.43
N LYS A 84 -20.34 11.04 -28.26
CA LYS A 84 -20.34 10.77 -29.70
C LYS A 84 -20.09 9.28 -29.95
N THR A 85 -20.66 8.75 -31.04
CA THR A 85 -20.61 7.32 -31.43
C THR A 85 -19.20 6.73 -31.38
N GLU A 86 -18.19 7.45 -31.86
CA GLU A 86 -16.79 6.98 -31.86
C GLU A 86 -16.23 6.80 -30.43
N ASN A 87 -16.42 7.80 -29.57
CA ASN A 87 -15.98 7.75 -28.17
C ASN A 87 -16.72 6.66 -27.39
N LEU A 88 -18.03 6.52 -27.64
CA LEU A 88 -18.83 5.46 -27.04
C LEU A 88 -18.32 4.08 -27.46
N THR A 89 -17.90 3.91 -28.71
CA THR A 89 -17.35 2.63 -29.21
C THR A 89 -16.03 2.30 -28.53
N LYS A 90 -15.13 3.28 -28.38
CA LYS A 90 -13.87 3.14 -27.64
C LYS A 90 -14.10 2.77 -26.17
N LEU A 91 -15.06 3.44 -25.52
CA LEU A 91 -15.49 3.14 -24.16
C LEU A 91 -15.95 1.68 -24.04
N LYS A 92 -16.91 1.26 -24.88
CA LYS A 92 -17.45 -0.10 -24.87
C LYS A 92 -16.34 -1.15 -25.03
N ALA A 93 -15.43 -0.95 -25.98
CA ALA A 93 -14.30 -1.84 -26.22
C ALA A 93 -13.37 -1.94 -25.00
N LYS A 94 -13.05 -0.81 -24.34
CA LYS A 94 -12.20 -0.76 -23.14
C LYS A 94 -12.74 -1.64 -22.02
N TYR A 95 -14.04 -1.55 -21.75
CA TYR A 95 -14.66 -2.33 -20.67
C TYR A 95 -14.94 -3.78 -21.07
N SER A 96 -15.26 -4.07 -22.34
CA SER A 96 -15.38 -5.45 -22.84
C SER A 96 -14.11 -6.27 -22.64
N PHE A 97 -12.93 -5.65 -22.80
CA PHE A 97 -11.65 -6.32 -22.55
C PHE A 97 -11.49 -6.83 -21.10
N CYS A 98 -12.11 -6.15 -20.15
CA CYS A 98 -12.06 -6.50 -18.73
C CYS A 98 -13.01 -7.65 -18.34
N LEU A 99 -13.86 -8.11 -19.26
CA LEU A 99 -14.85 -9.17 -19.05
C LEU A 99 -14.41 -10.53 -19.63
N THR A 100 -13.12 -10.66 -19.95
CA THR A 100 -12.56 -11.90 -20.53
C THR A 100 -12.52 -13.03 -19.49
N ASP A 101 -12.80 -14.28 -19.93
CA ASP A 101 -12.88 -15.47 -19.07
C ASP A 101 -11.58 -15.81 -18.32
N GLY A 102 -10.46 -15.17 -18.68
CA GLY A 102 -9.16 -15.37 -18.05
C GLY A 102 -8.91 -14.53 -16.80
N ILE A 103 -9.90 -13.80 -16.28
CA ILE A 103 -9.76 -12.96 -15.08
C ILE A 103 -10.50 -13.59 -13.90
N ASP A 104 -9.77 -13.98 -12.86
CA ASP A 104 -10.31 -14.54 -11.61
C ASP A 104 -10.68 -13.43 -10.62
N TRP A 105 -11.83 -13.57 -9.96
CA TRP A 105 -12.41 -12.59 -9.05
C TRP A 105 -12.79 -13.22 -7.72
N THR A 106 -12.03 -12.92 -6.68
CA THR A 106 -12.20 -13.49 -5.34
C THR A 106 -12.41 -12.41 -4.28
N VAL A 107 -12.93 -12.82 -3.13
CA VAL A 107 -13.11 -11.95 -1.96
C VAL A 107 -12.54 -12.61 -0.73
N GLU A 108 -11.93 -11.84 0.15
CA GLU A 108 -11.30 -12.32 1.37
C GLU A 108 -11.60 -11.37 2.54
N ARG A 109 -11.78 -11.95 3.72
CA ARG A 109 -11.99 -11.24 4.99
C ARG A 109 -10.81 -11.52 5.89
N VAL A 110 -10.22 -10.47 6.45
CA VAL A 110 -9.01 -10.57 7.26
C VAL A 110 -9.26 -9.85 8.58
N PRO A 111 -9.31 -10.58 9.72
CA PRO A 111 -9.34 -9.93 11.03
C PRO A 111 -8.15 -8.98 11.18
N TYR A 112 -8.38 -7.77 11.72
CA TYR A 112 -7.34 -6.75 11.87
C TYR A 112 -6.06 -7.28 12.53
N LEU A 113 -6.20 -8.07 13.61
CA LEU A 113 -5.07 -8.70 14.32
C LEU A 113 -4.26 -9.67 13.46
N ASN A 114 -4.85 -10.20 12.38
CA ASN A 114 -4.21 -11.11 11.44
C ASN A 114 -3.68 -10.40 10.18
N LEU A 115 -3.83 -9.08 10.06
CA LEU A 115 -3.45 -8.31 8.87
C LEU A 115 -1.99 -8.52 8.47
N ARG A 116 -1.06 -8.43 9.42
CA ARG A 116 0.36 -8.67 9.14
C ARG A 116 0.62 -10.09 8.64
N ARG A 117 0.03 -11.10 9.30
CA ARG A 117 0.19 -12.51 8.90
C ARG A 117 -0.32 -12.73 7.48
N TYR A 118 -1.44 -12.11 7.15
CA TYR A 118 -2.04 -12.15 5.83
C TYR A 118 -1.12 -11.50 4.77
N ILE A 119 -0.63 -10.29 5.03
CA ILE A 119 0.29 -9.58 4.12
C ILE A 119 1.61 -10.35 3.97
N SER A 120 2.12 -10.98 5.03
CA SER A 120 3.30 -11.85 4.96
C SER A 120 3.09 -13.03 4.00
N ALA A 121 1.89 -13.61 3.97
CA ALA A 121 1.55 -14.65 3.00
C ALA A 121 1.47 -14.10 1.56
N LEU A 122 1.05 -12.84 1.38
CA LEU A 122 1.08 -12.17 0.07
C LEU A 122 2.51 -11.87 -0.41
N GLY A 123 3.42 -11.49 0.50
CA GLY A 123 4.82 -11.19 0.17
C GLY A 123 5.61 -12.41 -0.32
N LYS A 124 5.15 -13.62 -0.01
CA LYS A 124 5.71 -14.87 -0.56
C LYS A 124 5.30 -15.11 -2.03
N ARG A 125 4.27 -14.42 -2.52
CA ARG A 125 3.79 -14.51 -3.91
C ARG A 125 4.55 -13.49 -4.77
N LYS A 126 4.85 -13.84 -6.02
CA LYS A 126 5.47 -12.91 -6.98
C LYS A 126 4.40 -12.07 -7.66
N GLY A 127 4.66 -10.76 -7.82
CA GLY A 127 3.78 -9.88 -8.58
C GLY A 127 2.50 -9.43 -7.87
N SER A 128 2.49 -9.43 -6.53
CA SER A 128 1.37 -8.92 -5.74
C SER A 128 1.33 -7.38 -5.81
N ILE A 129 0.27 -6.82 -6.40
CA ILE A 129 -0.05 -5.39 -6.38
C ILE A 129 -1.06 -5.18 -5.27
N VAL A 130 -0.74 -4.34 -4.30
CA VAL A 130 -1.65 -3.95 -3.22
C VAL A 130 -2.24 -2.59 -3.56
N ASP A 131 -3.55 -2.52 -3.77
CA ASP A 131 -4.27 -1.26 -3.98
C ASP A 131 -4.95 -0.82 -2.68
N VAL A 132 -4.73 0.45 -2.33
CA VAL A 132 -5.31 1.09 -1.14
C VAL A 132 -6.17 2.31 -1.48
N THR A 133 -6.64 2.42 -2.74
CA THR A 133 -7.33 3.60 -3.27
C THR A 133 -8.56 4.00 -2.45
N SER A 134 -9.40 3.04 -2.10
CA SER A 134 -10.68 3.28 -1.43
C SER A 134 -10.66 2.88 0.04
N VAL A 135 -9.47 2.82 0.64
CA VAL A 135 -9.27 2.42 2.04
C VAL A 135 -9.44 3.61 2.97
N SER A 136 -10.10 3.41 4.09
CA SER A 136 -10.17 4.39 5.18
C SER A 136 -8.76 4.79 5.64
N LYS A 137 -8.56 6.08 5.90
CA LYS A 137 -7.27 6.63 6.36
C LYS A 137 -6.66 5.89 7.54
N VAL A 138 -7.50 5.30 8.40
CA VAL A 138 -7.09 4.54 9.58
C VAL A 138 -6.25 3.32 9.20
N TYR A 139 -6.58 2.61 8.11
CA TYR A 139 -5.89 1.37 7.75
C TYR A 139 -4.75 1.54 6.75
N ILE A 140 -4.69 2.65 6.00
CA ILE A 140 -3.64 2.86 4.99
C ILE A 140 -2.25 2.76 5.62
N GLY A 141 -2.06 3.39 6.78
CA GLY A 141 -0.78 3.36 7.51
C GLY A 141 -0.38 1.94 7.90
N ASP A 142 -1.31 1.16 8.45
CA ASP A 142 -1.05 -0.21 8.91
C ASP A 142 -0.79 -1.17 7.74
N ILE A 143 -1.58 -1.06 6.67
CA ILE A 143 -1.39 -1.86 5.45
C ILE A 143 -0.03 -1.54 4.83
N LEU A 144 0.30 -0.25 4.69
CA LEU A 144 1.59 0.19 4.15
C LEU A 144 2.75 -0.31 5.03
N ALA A 145 2.66 -0.14 6.35
CA ALA A 145 3.69 -0.60 7.29
C ALA A 145 3.90 -2.11 7.20
N CYS A 146 2.82 -2.89 7.16
CA CYS A 146 2.90 -4.34 6.97
C CYS A 146 3.53 -4.70 5.62
N CYS A 147 3.14 -4.03 4.53
CA CYS A 147 3.74 -4.28 3.21
C CYS A 147 5.24 -4.01 3.20
N LEU A 148 5.68 -2.92 3.82
CA LEU A 148 7.11 -2.57 3.92
C LEU A 148 7.91 -3.60 4.73
N LEU A 149 7.38 -4.04 5.88
CA LEU A 149 8.02 -5.07 6.70
C LEU A 149 8.17 -6.41 5.96
N GLU A 150 7.22 -6.73 5.08
CA GLU A 150 7.19 -7.97 4.31
C GLU A 150 7.77 -7.78 2.89
N ASN A 151 8.50 -6.68 2.63
CA ASN A 151 9.17 -6.34 1.37
C ASN A 151 8.25 -6.27 0.13
N ILE A 152 6.98 -5.93 0.31
CA ILE A 152 6.04 -5.65 -0.78
C ILE A 152 6.16 -4.17 -1.16
N ALA A 153 6.90 -3.89 -2.24
CA ALA A 153 7.10 -2.54 -2.73
C ALA A 153 5.97 -2.04 -3.66
N GLN A 154 5.09 -2.93 -4.13
CA GLN A 154 4.02 -2.63 -5.07
C GLN A 154 2.74 -2.22 -4.34
N VAL A 155 2.78 -1.07 -3.66
CA VAL A 155 1.62 -0.53 -2.93
C VAL A 155 1.14 0.75 -3.62
N TYR A 156 -0.05 0.70 -4.20
CA TYR A 156 -0.56 1.71 -5.12
C TYR A 156 -1.85 2.37 -4.64
N THR A 157 -2.07 3.60 -5.11
CA THR A 157 -3.32 4.32 -4.99
C THR A 157 -3.64 5.01 -6.32
N PHE A 158 -4.91 5.04 -6.69
CA PHE A 158 -5.39 5.76 -7.86
C PHE A 158 -5.74 7.20 -7.48
N GLU A 159 -4.94 8.15 -7.97
CA GLU A 159 -5.06 9.56 -7.66
C GLU A 159 -5.62 10.34 -8.85
N LEU A 160 -6.72 11.06 -8.64
CA LEU A 160 -7.19 12.06 -9.58
C LEU A 160 -6.40 13.36 -9.38
N LEU A 161 -5.79 13.87 -10.45
CA LEU A 161 -5.05 15.13 -10.45
C LEU A 161 -5.95 16.35 -10.68
N VAL A 162 -7.24 16.11 -10.91
CA VAL A 162 -8.26 17.13 -11.15
C VAL A 162 -9.38 16.98 -10.13
N LYS A 163 -10.12 18.06 -9.90
CA LYS A 163 -11.30 18.02 -9.04
C LYS A 163 -12.37 17.11 -9.67
N PRO A 164 -12.83 16.06 -8.98
CA PRO A 164 -13.86 15.17 -9.50
C PRO A 164 -15.22 15.87 -9.59
N ASP A 165 -15.97 15.55 -10.64
CA ASP A 165 -17.39 15.89 -10.78
C ASP A 165 -18.23 14.69 -10.30
N PHE A 166 -18.82 14.82 -9.10
CA PHE A 166 -19.61 13.76 -8.49
C PHE A 166 -21.05 13.69 -9.02
N ASP A 167 -21.52 14.72 -9.74
CA ASP A 167 -22.83 14.71 -10.39
C ASP A 167 -22.81 13.84 -11.65
N LYS A 168 -21.64 13.77 -12.30
CA LYS A 168 -21.38 12.92 -13.48
C LYS A 168 -20.24 11.93 -13.21
N PRO A 169 -20.45 10.92 -12.35
CA PRO A 169 -19.39 9.99 -11.93
C PRO A 169 -18.79 9.16 -13.08
N TRP A 170 -19.48 9.00 -14.21
CA TRP A 170 -18.88 8.37 -15.40
C TRP A 170 -17.72 9.19 -15.99
N LYS A 171 -17.69 10.51 -15.76
CA LYS A 171 -16.60 11.39 -16.24
C LYS A 171 -15.30 11.25 -15.46
N ILE A 172 -15.34 10.65 -14.27
CA ILE A 172 -14.16 10.39 -13.44
C ILE A 172 -13.66 8.94 -13.60
N LEU A 173 -14.19 8.21 -14.58
CA LEU A 173 -13.74 6.85 -14.89
C LEU A 173 -12.62 6.86 -15.93
N ILE A 174 -11.75 5.86 -15.87
CA ILE A 174 -10.49 5.74 -16.62
C ILE A 174 -10.61 5.86 -18.15
N HIS A 175 -11.79 5.75 -18.75
CA HIS A 175 -11.96 6.00 -20.19
C HIS A 175 -11.88 7.49 -20.55
N GLU A 176 -12.21 8.39 -19.62
CA GLU A 176 -12.05 9.84 -19.78
C GLU A 176 -10.68 10.36 -19.33
N LEU A 177 -9.91 9.53 -18.62
CA LEU A 177 -8.72 9.98 -17.93
C LEU A 177 -7.46 9.63 -18.73
N ALA A 178 -6.65 10.63 -19.01
CA ALA A 178 -5.31 10.44 -19.57
C ALA A 178 -4.28 10.26 -18.43
N GLU A 179 -3.54 9.15 -18.47
CA GLU A 179 -2.49 8.84 -17.49
C GLU A 179 -1.42 9.92 -17.48
N GLY A 180 -1.00 10.34 -16.28
CA GLY A 180 -0.01 11.39 -16.06
C GLY A 180 -0.53 12.82 -16.22
N LYS A 181 -1.70 13.03 -16.84
CA LYS A 181 -2.34 14.33 -17.01
C LYS A 181 -3.50 14.54 -16.03
N VAL A 182 -4.45 13.61 -16.03
CA VAL A 182 -5.71 13.72 -15.27
C VAL A 182 -5.73 12.76 -14.09
N TYR A 183 -4.97 11.66 -14.18
CA TYR A 183 -4.80 10.71 -13.09
C TYR A 183 -3.38 10.16 -13.02
N LYS A 184 -3.01 9.62 -11.86
CA LYS A 184 -1.82 8.79 -11.66
C LYS A 184 -2.17 7.55 -10.85
N TYR A 185 -1.61 6.42 -11.23
CA TYR A 185 -1.59 5.23 -10.39
C TYR A 185 -0.27 5.22 -9.62
N THR A 186 -0.27 5.86 -8.45
CA THR A 186 0.93 6.24 -7.72
C THR A 186 1.37 5.10 -6.81
N ASN A 187 2.62 4.64 -6.96
CA ASN A 187 3.25 3.77 -5.96
C ASN A 187 3.63 4.62 -4.73
N LEU A 188 3.01 4.34 -3.58
CA LEU A 188 3.22 5.07 -2.34
C LEU A 188 4.69 5.04 -1.89
N VAL A 189 5.38 3.91 -2.13
CA VAL A 189 6.78 3.68 -1.75
C VAL A 189 7.75 4.47 -2.65
N GLU A 190 7.30 4.94 -3.81
CA GLU A 190 8.14 5.66 -4.77
C GLU A 190 7.98 7.18 -4.70
N THR A 191 7.03 7.68 -3.90
CA THR A 191 6.79 9.11 -3.75
C THR A 191 8.02 9.84 -3.17
N PRO A 192 8.28 11.11 -3.54
CA PRO A 192 9.42 11.86 -3.02
C PRO A 192 9.42 11.94 -1.49
N ILE A 193 8.25 12.22 -0.89
CA ILE A 193 8.07 12.31 0.57
C ILE A 193 8.42 10.98 1.24
N PHE A 194 7.99 9.85 0.67
CA PHE A 194 8.34 8.53 1.21
C PHE A 194 9.84 8.26 1.12
N LYS A 195 10.47 8.56 -0.03
CA LYS A 195 11.93 8.38 -0.22
C LYS A 195 12.74 9.23 0.74
N GLU A 196 12.38 10.49 0.93
CA GLU A 196 13.04 11.38 1.89
C GLU A 196 12.86 10.89 3.33
N SER A 197 11.66 10.41 3.68
CA SER A 197 11.36 9.85 4.99
C SER A 197 12.17 8.57 5.25
N LYS A 198 12.22 7.66 4.27
CA LYS A 198 13.04 6.44 4.32
C LYS A 198 14.53 6.77 4.51
N ASN A 199 15.05 7.71 3.73
CA ASN A 199 16.45 8.13 3.84
C ASN A 199 16.73 8.77 5.20
N SER A 200 15.82 9.58 5.73
CA SER A 200 15.94 10.19 7.06
C SER A 200 15.97 9.14 8.18
N ILE A 201 15.14 8.09 8.08
CA ILE A 201 15.14 6.97 9.03
C ILE A 201 16.46 6.18 8.93
N LEU A 202 16.95 5.93 7.72
CA LEU A 202 18.25 5.28 7.50
C LEU A 202 19.39 6.12 8.10
N ILE A 203 19.43 7.42 7.85
CA ILE A 203 20.46 8.32 8.40
C ILE A 203 20.41 8.35 9.94
N ARG A 204 19.21 8.33 10.54
CA ARG A 204 19.09 8.26 12.01
C ARG A 204 19.51 6.90 12.59
N SER A 205 19.43 5.82 11.81
CA SER A 205 19.82 4.48 12.26
C SER A 205 21.27 4.11 11.95
N ILE A 206 21.96 4.82 11.04
CA ILE A 206 23.40 4.65 10.77
C ILE A 206 24.26 4.84 12.04
N PRO A 207 24.07 5.88 12.88
CA PRO A 207 24.81 6.02 14.13
C PRO A 207 24.65 4.81 15.05
N LEU A 208 23.46 4.19 15.07
CA LEU A 208 23.20 3.00 15.88
C LEU A 208 23.92 1.77 15.31
N LEU A 209 23.91 1.58 13.99
CA LEU A 209 24.65 0.48 13.34
C LEU A 209 26.16 0.64 13.49
N VAL A 210 26.68 1.86 13.32
CA VAL A 210 28.10 2.19 13.56
C VAL A 210 28.45 2.01 15.03
N SER A 211 27.56 2.38 15.95
CA SER A 211 27.76 2.16 17.39
C SER A 211 27.81 0.66 17.73
N ILE A 212 26.94 -0.16 17.14
CA ILE A 212 26.98 -1.63 17.32
C ILE A 212 28.30 -2.20 16.80
N ILE A 213 28.69 -1.86 15.57
CA ILE A 213 29.95 -2.35 14.97
C ILE A 213 31.15 -1.89 15.80
N GLY A 214 31.20 -0.61 16.18
CA GLY A 214 32.25 -0.05 17.03
C GLY A 214 32.32 -0.72 18.39
N THR A 215 31.18 -1.04 19.00
CA THR A 215 31.12 -1.77 20.27
C THR A 215 31.69 -3.18 20.14
N VAL A 216 31.32 -3.91 19.09
CA VAL A 216 31.85 -5.26 18.82
C VAL A 216 33.37 -5.21 18.61
N LEU A 217 33.87 -4.27 17.82
CA LEU A 217 35.31 -4.08 17.60
C LEU A 217 36.04 -3.73 18.90
N PHE A 218 35.49 -2.81 19.70
CA PHE A 218 36.07 -2.40 20.96
C PHE A 218 36.16 -3.57 21.96
N ILE A 219 35.10 -4.37 22.07
CA ILE A 219 35.10 -5.59 22.90
C ILE A 219 36.17 -6.56 22.41
N ALA A 220 36.27 -6.81 21.10
CA ALA A 220 37.26 -7.72 20.53
C ALA A 220 38.71 -7.28 20.80
N VAL A 221 39.01 -5.99 20.61
CA VAL A 221 40.34 -5.41 20.92
C VAL A 221 40.65 -5.52 22.40
N THR A 222 39.68 -5.20 23.26
CA THR A 222 39.85 -5.27 24.71
C THR A 222 40.08 -6.70 25.18
N LEU A 223 39.34 -7.68 24.64
CA LEU A 223 39.54 -9.10 24.94
C LEU A 223 40.95 -9.53 24.53
N THR A 224 41.36 -9.21 23.30
CA THR A 224 42.66 -9.59 22.74
C THR A 224 43.81 -8.98 23.56
N ALA A 225 43.71 -7.69 23.89
CA ALA A 225 44.67 -7.01 24.75
C ALA A 225 44.74 -7.64 26.15
N THR A 226 43.60 -8.08 26.69
CA THR A 226 43.54 -8.77 27.99
C THR A 226 44.25 -10.11 27.97
N PHE A 227 44.09 -10.89 26.90
CA PHE A 227 44.80 -12.16 26.72
C PHE A 227 46.30 -11.99 26.54
N ILE A 228 46.76 -10.92 25.87
CA ILE A 228 48.18 -10.70 25.58
C ILE A 228 48.91 -10.01 26.74
N LEU A 229 48.32 -8.97 27.33
CA LEU A 229 48.96 -8.08 28.30
C LEU A 229 48.64 -8.44 29.76
N GLY A 230 47.65 -9.31 29.99
CA GLY A 230 47.21 -9.74 31.31
C GLY A 230 46.36 -8.69 32.06
N PHE A 231 45.48 -9.14 32.94
CA PHE A 231 44.45 -8.31 33.61
C PHE A 231 44.98 -7.11 34.43
N ASN A 232 46.26 -7.12 34.82
CA ASN A 232 46.85 -6.06 35.65
C ASN A 232 47.50 -4.93 34.86
N SER A 233 47.43 -4.94 33.51
CA SER A 233 47.99 -3.83 32.74
C SER A 233 47.17 -2.54 32.97
N VAL A 234 47.88 -1.43 33.20
CA VAL A 234 47.29 -0.08 33.33
C VAL A 234 46.42 0.27 32.12
N PHE A 235 46.82 -0.22 30.94
CA PHE A 235 46.06 -0.05 29.70
C PHE A 235 44.65 -0.66 29.80
N ILE A 236 44.52 -1.89 30.29
CA ILE A 236 43.21 -2.57 30.42
C ILE A 236 42.32 -1.86 31.45
N GLN A 237 42.89 -1.38 32.56
CA GLN A 237 42.14 -0.65 33.59
C GLN A 237 41.57 0.67 33.05
N VAL A 238 42.34 1.42 32.26
CA VAL A 238 41.88 2.65 31.60
C VAL A 238 40.77 2.36 30.59
N VAL A 239 40.97 1.34 29.74
CA VAL A 239 39.99 0.91 28.73
C VAL A 239 38.68 0.46 29.38
N SER A 240 38.74 -0.31 30.47
CA SER A 240 37.57 -0.77 31.23
C SER A 240 36.80 0.38 31.88
N THR A 241 37.51 1.38 32.41
CA THR A 241 36.89 2.55 33.05
C THR A 241 36.15 3.40 32.01
N ILE A 242 36.80 3.69 30.88
CA ILE A 242 36.18 4.43 29.78
C ILE A 242 34.97 3.67 29.23
N GLY A 243 35.09 2.35 29.04
CA GLY A 243 33.99 1.49 28.59
C GLY A 243 32.79 1.51 29.53
N THR A 244 33.01 1.51 30.84
CA THR A 244 31.95 1.57 31.85
C THR A 244 31.24 2.91 31.83
N VAL A 245 31.98 4.02 31.77
CA VAL A 245 31.41 5.37 31.69
C VAL A 245 30.58 5.55 30.41
N LEU A 246 31.12 5.12 29.26
CA LEU A 246 30.41 5.15 27.99
C LEU A 246 29.16 4.25 28.01
N GLY A 247 29.24 3.08 28.65
CA GLY A 247 28.11 2.17 28.83
C GLY A 247 26.98 2.82 29.64
N ILE A 248 27.30 3.49 30.74
CA ILE A 248 26.32 4.23 31.56
C ILE A 248 25.68 5.37 30.76
N ILE A 249 26.48 6.15 30.03
CA ILE A 249 25.98 7.25 29.17
C ILE A 249 25.06 6.71 28.07
N SER A 250 25.44 5.60 27.44
CA SER A 250 24.64 4.95 26.40
C SER A 250 23.30 4.45 26.97
N PHE A 251 23.33 3.78 28.13
CA PHE A 251 22.12 3.33 28.81
C PHE A 251 21.19 4.50 29.14
N PHE A 252 21.75 5.61 29.62
CA PHE A 252 20.99 6.83 29.91
C PHE A 252 20.34 7.42 28.66
N LEU A 253 21.06 7.52 27.53
CA LEU A 253 20.52 8.06 26.28
C LEU A 253 19.46 7.15 25.63
N VAL A 254 19.54 5.84 25.81
CA VAL A 254 18.53 4.88 25.33
C VAL A 254 17.24 4.99 26.15
N TYR A 255 17.33 5.12 27.48
CA TYR A 255 16.16 5.24 28.36
C TYR A 255 15.56 6.65 28.41
N PHE A 256 16.38 7.68 28.19
CA PHE A 256 15.99 9.08 28.15
C PHE A 256 16.37 9.70 26.80
N PRO A 257 15.67 9.33 25.70
CA PRO A 257 15.98 9.87 24.39
C PRO A 257 15.79 11.39 24.42
N VAL A 258 16.84 12.13 24.05
CA VAL A 258 16.80 13.59 23.94
C VAL A 258 15.77 13.95 22.86
N ARG A 259 14.57 14.34 23.30
CA ARG A 259 13.53 14.85 22.40
C ARG A 259 13.94 16.26 21.98
N SER A 260 14.37 16.43 20.74
CA SER A 260 14.51 17.76 20.14
C SER A 260 13.14 18.43 20.13
N LYS A 261 13.05 19.65 20.69
CA LYS A 261 11.92 20.55 20.46
C LYS A 261 11.91 21.04 19.01
#